data_AF-G5HEK8-F1
#
_entry.id   AF-G5HEK8-F1
#
_cell.length_a   1.000
_cell.length_b   1.000
_cell.length_c   1.000
_cell.angle_alpha   90.00
_cell.angle_beta   90.00
_cell.angle_gamma   90.00
#
_symmetry.space_group_name_H-M   'P 1'
#
loop_
_entity.id
_entity.type
_entity.pdbx_description
1 polymer ?
#
loop_
_entity_poly.entity_id
_entity_poly.type
_entity_poly.pdbx_seq_one_letter_code
_entity_poly.pdbx_strand_id
1 'polypeptide(L)' 'MTLLRSKGSPFFNENGPFNLNTKEGIAALQWIADSYQKGYFPAGCENMEIIDCSNLFTNNQLAIKEVWQGQ' A
#
# COMPACT_ATOMS: atom_id res chain seq x y z
N MET A 1 1.18 -3.52 3.46
CA MET A 1 1.54 -4.97 3.41
C MET A 1 0.81 -5.71 2.30
N THR A 2 -0.51 -5.60 2.22
CA THR A 2 -1.36 -6.28 1.21
C THR A 2 -0.98 -5.95 -0.23
N LEU A 3 -0.65 -4.68 -0.53
CA LEU A 3 -0.24 -4.25 -1.87
C LEU A 3 1.04 -4.92 -2.39
N LEU A 4 1.99 -5.25 -1.49
CA LEU A 4 3.20 -5.99 -1.87
C LEU A 4 2.85 -7.46 -2.12
N ARG A 5 2.00 -8.03 -1.26
CA ARG A 5 1.55 -9.43 -1.40
C ARG A 5 0.69 -9.66 -2.64
N SER A 6 -0.12 -8.68 -3.07
CA SER A 6 -0.94 -8.80 -4.28
C SER A 6 -0.13 -8.88 -5.57
N LYS A 7 1.17 -8.52 -5.52
CA LYS A 7 2.13 -8.67 -6.61
C LYS A 7 2.95 -9.96 -6.53
N GLY A 8 2.58 -10.88 -5.64
CA GLY A 8 3.27 -12.17 -5.46
C GLY A 8 4.58 -12.07 -4.67
N SER A 9 4.91 -10.91 -4.09
CA SER A 9 6.10 -10.76 -3.26
C SER A 9 5.77 -11.03 -1.79
N PRO A 10 6.23 -12.15 -1.19
CA PRO A 10 6.15 -12.31 0.25
C PRO A 10 7.07 -11.30 0.94
N PHE A 11 6.65 -10.80 2.10
CA PHE A 11 7.41 -9.77 2.83
C PHE A 11 8.64 -10.34 3.53
N PHE A 12 8.53 -11.59 3.99
CA PHE A 12 9.60 -12.35 4.61
C PHE A 12 9.85 -13.62 3.81
N ASN A 13 11.09 -14.11 3.79
CA ASN A 13 11.40 -15.44 3.27
C ASN A 13 11.09 -16.50 4.32
N GLU A 14 11.29 -17.77 3.96
CA GLU A 14 10.99 -18.93 4.83
C GLU A 14 11.76 -18.93 6.16
N ASN A 15 12.89 -18.22 6.22
CA ASN A 15 13.76 -18.15 7.40
C ASN A 15 13.46 -16.94 8.29
N GLY A 16 12.55 -16.04 7.89
CA GLY A 16 12.17 -14.85 8.65
C GLY A 16 12.81 -13.51 8.25
N PRO A 17 13.95 -13.43 7.52
CA PRO A 17 14.42 -12.16 6.96
C PRO A 17 13.51 -11.53 5.90
N PHE A 18 13.64 -10.22 5.69
CA PHE A 18 12.93 -9.51 4.62
C PHE A 18 13.26 -10.06 3.23
N ASN A 19 12.26 -10.11 2.36
CA ASN A 19 12.36 -10.67 1.02
C ASN A 19 11.86 -9.69 -0.07
N LEU A 20 12.13 -8.40 0.12
CA LEU A 20 11.64 -7.34 -0.77
C LEU A 20 12.61 -6.98 -1.91
N ASN A 21 13.85 -7.46 -1.85
CA ASN A 21 14.88 -7.25 -2.87
C ASN A 21 14.81 -8.25 -4.03
N THR A 22 13.77 -9.09 -4.08
CA THR A 22 13.45 -9.95 -5.22
C THR A 22 12.93 -9.11 -6.41
N LYS A 23 12.86 -9.71 -7.60
CA LYS A 23 12.32 -9.01 -8.79
C LYS A 23 10.87 -8.58 -8.56
N GLU A 24 10.09 -9.42 -7.91
CA GLU A 24 8.69 -9.21 -7.58
C GLU A 24 8.55 -8.09 -6.53
N GLY A 25 9.40 -8.10 -5.51
CA GLY A 25 9.40 -7.08 -4.46
C GLY A 25 9.76 -5.70 -5.00
N ILE A 26 10.79 -5.61 -5.84
CA ILE A 26 11.19 -4.37 -6.51
C ILE A 26 10.06 -3.86 -7.42
N ALA A 27 9.46 -4.74 -8.24
CA ALA A 27 8.35 -4.37 -9.12
C ALA A 27 7.13 -3.87 -8.35
N ALA A 28 6.82 -4.49 -7.20
CA ALA A 28 5.72 -4.07 -6.35
C ALA A 28 5.96 -2.68 -5.72
N LEU A 29 7.18 -2.44 -5.23
CA LEU A 29 7.58 -1.13 -4.69
C LEU A 29 7.58 -0.05 -5.78
N GLN A 30 8.08 -0.36 -6.97
CA GLN A 30 8.07 0.56 -8.11
C GLN A 30 6.64 0.93 -8.51
N TRP A 31 5.71 -0.02 -8.52
CA TRP A 31 4.31 0.25 -8.81
C TRP A 31 3.67 1.23 -7.81
N ILE A 32 4.04 1.14 -6.53
CA ILE A 32 3.57 2.09 -5.50
C ILE A 32 4.13 3.49 -5.77
N ALA A 33 5.44 3.60 -6.04
CA ALA A 33 6.10 4.86 -6.35
C ALA A 33 5.52 5.52 -7.62
N ASP A 34 5.32 4.74 -8.69
CA ASP A 34 4.73 5.22 -9.94
C ASP A 34 3.28 5.70 -9.74
N SER A 35 2.51 4.99 -8.91
CA SER A 35 1.13 5.36 -8.60
C SER A 35 1.05 6.69 -7.83
N TYR A 36 2.02 6.94 -6.94
CA TYR A 36 2.17 8.23 -6.29
C TYR A 36 2.49 9.36 -7.27
N GLN A 37 3.45 9.14 -8.16
CA GLN A 37 3.79 10.12 -9.20
C GLN A 37 2.62 10.42 -10.15
N LYS A 38 1.73 9.45 -10.38
CA LYS A 38 0.51 9.62 -11.17
C LYS A 38 -0.61 10.38 -10.45
N GLY A 39 -0.43 10.71 -9.16
CA GLY A 39 -1.42 11.42 -8.35
C GLY A 39 -2.57 10.53 -7.86
N TYR A 40 -2.37 9.21 -7.77
CA TYR A 40 -3.40 8.31 -7.25
C TYR A 40 -3.55 8.37 -5.73
N PHE A 41 -2.55 8.91 -5.02
CA PHE A 41 -2.59 9.14 -3.59
C PHE A 41 -2.74 10.64 -3.28
N PRO A 42 -3.43 11.01 -2.18
CA PRO A 42 -3.48 12.40 -1.73
C PRO A 42 -2.08 12.98 -1.49
N ALA A 43 -1.92 14.29 -1.68
CA ALA A 43 -0.70 14.98 -1.30
C ALA A 43 -0.50 14.91 0.22
N GLY A 44 0.71 14.62 0.68
CA GLY A 44 1.01 14.45 2.10
C GLY A 44 0.50 13.14 2.71
N CYS A 45 0.17 12.12 1.90
CA CYS A 45 -0.36 10.85 2.38
C CYS A 45 0.58 10.08 3.32
N GLU A 46 1.87 10.42 3.37
CA GLU A 46 2.84 9.88 4.33
C GLU A 46 2.55 10.28 5.78
N ASN A 47 1.77 11.36 6.00
CA ASN A 47 1.35 11.82 7.32
C ASN A 47 -0.09 11.40 7.68
N MET A 48 -0.74 10.63 6.80
CA MET A 48 -2.13 10.22 7.01
C MET A 48 -2.22 8.90 7.77
N GLU A 49 -3.14 8.84 8.71
CA GLU A 49 -3.49 7.64 9.43
C GLU A 49 -4.74 6.97 8.83
N ILE A 50 -5.02 5.74 9.24
CA ILE A 50 -6.20 4.99 8.78
C ILE A 50 -7.53 5.72 9.06
N ILE A 51 -7.57 6.54 10.12
CA ILE A 51 -8.74 7.34 10.47
C ILE A 51 -8.97 8.49 9.49
N ASP A 52 -7.90 9.14 9.00
CA ASP A 52 -7.98 10.20 8.00
C ASP A 52 -8.51 9.64 6.68
N CYS A 53 -7.97 8.50 6.25
CA CYS A 53 -8.46 7.76 5.08
C CYS A 53 -9.93 7.36 5.23
N SER A 54 -10.38 7.02 6.44
CA SER A 54 -11.78 6.68 6.71
C SER A 54 -12.68 7.90 6.60
N ASN A 55 -12.30 9.03 7.18
CA ASN A 55 -13.04 10.29 7.10
C ASN A 55 -13.17 10.79 5.66
N LEU A 56 -12.07 10.76 4.89
CA LEU A 56 -12.10 11.16 3.48
C LEU A 56 -13.00 10.25 2.65
N PHE A 57 -12.97 8.94 2.90
CA PHE A 57 -13.83 7.99 2.21
C PHE A 57 -15.32 8.24 2.52
N THR A 58 -15.68 8.41 3.80
CA THR A 58 -17.07 8.71 4.19
C THR A 58 -17.56 10.05 3.65
N ASN A 59 -16.65 11.01 3.43
CA ASN A 59 -16.96 12.31 2.85
C ASN A 59 -16.90 12.33 1.31
N ASN A 60 -16.76 11.19 0.63
CA ASN A 60 -16.61 11.08 -0.82
C ASN A 60 -15.37 11.79 -1.40
N GLN A 61 -14.35 12.02 -0.59
CA GLN A 61 -13.08 12.65 -0.96
C GLN A 61 -11.97 11.62 -1.27
N LEU A 62 -12.24 10.35 -0.98
CA LEU A 62 -11.38 9.22 -1.36
C LEU A 62 -12.24 8.15 -2.03
N ALA A 63 -11.87 7.75 -3.25
CA ALA A 63 -12.64 6.79 -4.04
C ALA A 63 -12.42 5.33 -3.60
N ILE A 64 -11.20 5.00 -3.16
CA ILE A 64 -10.81 3.65 -2.77
C ILE A 64 -10.02 3.74 -1.46
N LYS A 65 -10.43 2.98 -0.45
CA LYS A 65 -9.60 2.70 0.73
C LYS A 65 -9.44 1.20 0.91
N GLU A 66 -8.23 0.77 1.22
CA GLU A 66 -7.98 -0.60 1.68
C GLU A 66 -8.13 -0.64 3.20
N VAL A 67 -8.97 -1.54 3.70
CA VAL A 67 -9.16 -1.76 5.13
C VAL A 67 -9.25 -3.26 5.38
N TRP A 68 -8.58 -3.74 6.42
CA TRP A 68 -8.75 -5.12 6.88
C TRP A 68 -10.05 -5.24 7.66
N GLN A 69 -10.87 -6.23 7.33
CA GLN A 69 -12.22 -6.44 7.88
C GLN A 69 -12.28 -7.62 8.88
N GLY A 70 -11.15 -8.11 9.37
CA GLY A 70 -11.13 -9.17 10.38
C GLY A 70 -11.14 -8.56 11.78
N GLN A 71 -11.97 -9.07 12.68
CA GLN A 71 -12.15 -8.63 14.08
C GLN A 71 -12.60 -7.18 14.29
#